data_AF-A9WDI2-F1
#
_entry.id   AF-A9WDI2-F1
#
_cell.length_a   1.000
_cell.length_b   1.000
_cell.length_c   1.000
_cell.angle_alpha   90.00
_cell.angle_beta   90.00
_cell.angle_gamma   90.00
#
_symmetry.space_group_name_H-M   'P 1'
#
loop_
_entity.id
_entity.type
_entity.pdbx_description
1 polymer ?
#
loop_
_entity_poly.entity_id
_entity_poly.type
_entity_poly.pdbx_seq_one_letter_code
_entity_poly.pdbx_strand_id
1 'polypeptide(L)'
;MNGFLGTKATFARDISLIGSILVAIAFIVGAYLAVKGYYTAHRWVQTGAAGVNLALVFGVMIPSLLNVSPDENLTLPTAAFVAMPAHEVIGTVAMVFGVYVVLVGNKWLPQRWRFTNYKLFMRIAFGLYLAATIIGVAVYVLIHT
;
A
#
# COMPACT_ATOMS: atom_id res chain seq x y z
N MET A 1 11.32 5.60 19.90
CA MET A 1 11.10 4.27 20.53
C MET A 1 11.51 3.20 19.54
N ASN A 2 12.25 2.20 20.01
CA ASN A 2 12.63 1.04 19.20
C ASN A 2 11.38 0.24 18.80
N GLY A 3 11.47 -0.50 17.70
CA GLY A 3 10.43 -1.38 17.21
C GLY A 3 10.16 -2.59 18.11
N PHE A 4 9.14 -3.38 17.75
CA PHE A 4 8.73 -4.62 18.41
C PHE A 4 9.07 -5.88 17.60
N LEU A 5 9.53 -5.74 16.35
CA LEU A 5 9.92 -6.86 15.49
C LEU A 5 11.38 -7.33 15.70
N GLY A 6 12.10 -6.76 16.66
CA GLY A 6 13.49 -7.13 16.97
C GLY A 6 14.51 -6.64 15.93
N THR A 7 14.15 -5.67 15.11
CA THR A 7 15.00 -5.06 14.08
C THR A 7 15.51 -3.68 14.53
N LYS A 8 16.30 -3.00 13.68
CA LYS A 8 16.73 -1.61 13.91
C LYS A 8 15.62 -0.59 13.62
N ALA A 9 14.43 -1.03 13.22
CA ALA A 9 13.31 -0.15 12.90
C ALA A 9 12.72 0.52 14.16
N THR A 10 12.03 1.64 13.94
CA THR A 10 11.23 2.30 14.99
C THR A 10 9.85 1.65 15.08
N PHE A 11 9.17 1.87 16.21
CA PHE A 11 7.80 1.38 16.41
C PHE A 11 6.84 1.76 15.28
N ALA A 12 6.90 2.99 14.77
CA ALA A 12 6.08 3.46 13.66
C ALA A 12 6.34 2.67 12.36
N ARG A 13 7.60 2.35 12.06
CA ARG A 13 7.98 1.58 10.87
C ARG A 13 7.47 0.13 10.97
N ASP A 14 7.50 -0.47 12.15
CA ASP A 14 6.94 -1.81 12.38
C ASP A 14 5.41 -1.84 12.22
N ILE A 15 4.71 -0.84 12.79
CA ILE A 15 3.27 -0.67 12.57
C ILE A 15 2.97 -0.53 11.08
N SER A 16 3.74 0.28 10.36
CA SER A 16 3.55 0.48 8.92
C SER A 16 3.68 -0.84 8.16
N LEU A 17 4.73 -1.64 8.45
CA LEU A 17 4.94 -2.94 7.80
C LEU A 17 3.77 -3.90 8.05
N ILE A 18 3.44 -4.14 9.32
CA ILE A 18 2.39 -5.08 9.69
C ILE A 18 1.03 -4.60 9.19
N GLY A 19 0.73 -3.30 9.32
CA GLY A 19 -0.47 -2.68 8.80
C GLY A 19 -0.63 -2.89 7.30
N SER A 20 0.43 -2.65 6.52
CA SER A 20 0.40 -2.87 5.06
C SER A 20 0.22 -4.34 4.69
N ILE A 21 0.83 -5.28 5.42
CA ILE A 21 0.61 -6.71 5.20
C ILE A 21 -0.86 -7.09 5.46
N LEU A 22 -1.45 -6.59 6.56
CA LEU A 22 -2.86 -6.84 6.88
C LEU A 22 -3.80 -6.25 5.83
N VAL A 23 -3.51 -5.04 5.33
CA VAL A 23 -4.27 -4.43 4.23
C VAL A 23 -4.13 -5.26 2.94
N ALA A 24 -2.94 -5.75 2.61
CA ALA A 24 -2.73 -6.62 1.45
C ALA A 24 -3.55 -7.91 1.56
N ILE A 25 -3.58 -8.53 2.74
CA ILE A 25 -4.43 -9.70 3.02
C ILE A 25 -5.91 -9.33 2.82
N ALA A 26 -6.36 -8.19 3.34
CA ALA A 26 -7.74 -7.74 3.14
C ALA A 26 -8.09 -7.53 1.66
N PHE A 27 -7.16 -6.99 0.86
CA PHE A 27 -7.36 -6.87 -0.59
C PHE A 27 -7.42 -8.23 -1.30
N ILE A 28 -6.60 -9.20 -0.89
CA ILE A 28 -6.67 -10.58 -1.40
C ILE A 28 -8.03 -11.21 -1.07
N VAL A 29 -8.49 -11.08 0.18
CA VAL A 29 -9.81 -11.55 0.62
C VAL A 29 -10.91 -10.88 -0.19
N GLY A 30 -10.84 -9.56 -0.37
CA GLY A 30 -11.79 -8.85 -1.21
C GLY A 30 -11.80 -9.34 -2.66
N ALA A 31 -10.62 -9.58 -3.27
CA ALA A 31 -10.53 -10.14 -4.61
C ALA A 31 -11.18 -11.52 -4.70
N TYR A 32 -10.94 -12.38 -3.71
CA TYR A 32 -11.60 -13.68 -3.59
C TYR A 32 -13.14 -13.57 -3.49
N LEU A 33 -13.65 -12.63 -2.67
CA LEU A 33 -15.10 -12.38 -2.57
C LEU A 33 -15.72 -11.99 -3.92
N ALA A 34 -15.03 -11.17 -4.72
CA ALA A 34 -15.49 -10.82 -6.07
C ALA A 34 -15.51 -12.03 -7.02
N VAL A 35 -14.51 -12.92 -6.94
CA VAL A 35 -14.48 -14.17 -7.71
C VAL A 35 -15.67 -15.07 -7.34
N LYS A 36 -16.06 -15.09 -6.06
CA LYS A 36 -17.22 -15.84 -5.57
C LYS A 36 -18.57 -15.14 -5.80
N GLY A 37 -18.59 -13.95 -6.41
CA GLY A 37 -19.81 -13.20 -6.70
C GLY A 37 -20.36 -12.39 -5.51
N TYR A 38 -19.67 -12.35 -4.37
CA TYR A 38 -20.07 -11.57 -3.19
C TYR A 38 -19.70 -10.09 -3.33
N TYR A 39 -20.28 -9.40 -4.32
CA TYR A 39 -19.88 -8.04 -4.69
C TYR A 39 -20.11 -6.99 -3.60
N THR A 40 -21.17 -7.12 -2.80
CA THR A 40 -21.44 -6.20 -1.68
C THR A 40 -20.35 -6.33 -0.61
N ALA A 41 -20.00 -7.55 -0.22
CA ALA A 41 -18.95 -7.80 0.77
C ALA A 41 -17.58 -7.37 0.24
N HIS A 42 -17.26 -7.72 -1.01
CA HIS A 42 -16.08 -7.23 -1.73
C HIS A 42 -15.95 -5.71 -1.65
N ARG A 43 -17.03 -4.97 -1.98
CA ARG A 43 -17.02 -3.52 -1.98
C ARG A 43 -16.67 -2.95 -0.60
N TRP A 44 -17.29 -3.47 0.47
CA TRP A 44 -17.01 -3.02 1.84
C TRP A 44 -15.57 -3.33 2.26
N VAL A 45 -15.10 -4.56 2.03
CA VAL A 45 -13.73 -4.97 2.37
C VAL A 45 -12.70 -4.11 1.62
N GLN A 46 -12.88 -3.91 0.31
CA GLN A 46 -11.96 -3.12 -0.50
C GLN A 46 -11.96 -1.64 -0.10
N THR A 47 -13.13 -1.06 0.16
CA THR A 47 -13.23 0.35 0.57
C THR A 47 -12.61 0.57 1.94
N GLY A 48 -12.88 -0.32 2.90
CA GLY A 48 -12.28 -0.27 4.23
C GLY A 48 -10.76 -0.45 4.18
N ALA A 49 -10.27 -1.45 3.45
CA ALA A 49 -8.83 -1.69 3.28
C ALA A 49 -8.12 -0.49 2.63
N ALA A 50 -8.70 0.11 1.60
CA ALA A 50 -8.15 1.33 0.98
C ALA A 50 -8.15 2.53 1.95
N GLY A 51 -9.18 2.68 2.77
CA GLY A 51 -9.22 3.71 3.81
C GLY A 51 -8.12 3.54 4.86
N VAL A 52 -7.93 2.31 5.36
CA VAL A 52 -6.83 1.98 6.28
C VAL A 52 -5.48 2.20 5.62
N ASN A 53 -5.32 1.84 4.34
CA ASN A 53 -4.10 2.10 3.58
C ASN A 53 -3.77 3.59 3.53
N LEU A 54 -4.76 4.45 3.23
CA LEU A 54 -4.55 5.90 3.22
C LEU A 54 -4.14 6.43 4.59
N ALA A 55 -4.76 5.93 5.66
CA ALA A 55 -4.40 6.30 7.03
C ALA A 55 -2.95 5.90 7.36
N LEU A 56 -2.50 4.72 6.93
CA LEU A 56 -1.09 4.30 7.08
C LEU A 56 -0.15 5.17 6.25
N VAL A 57 -0.48 5.46 4.99
CA VAL A 57 0.39 6.27 4.12
C VAL A 57 0.54 7.68 4.66
N PHE A 58 -0.56 8.38 4.92
CA PHE A 58 -0.52 9.78 5.37
C PHE A 58 -0.17 9.93 6.86
N GLY A 59 -0.58 8.97 7.70
CA GLY A 59 -0.36 9.05 9.14
C GLY A 59 0.97 8.48 9.61
N VAL A 60 1.58 7.56 8.84
CA VAL A 60 2.80 6.86 9.26
C VAL A 60 3.91 6.95 8.22
N MET A 61 3.65 6.57 6.96
CA MET A 61 4.72 6.46 5.95
C MET A 61 5.29 7.82 5.56
N ILE A 62 4.45 8.78 5.18
CA ILE A 62 4.90 10.12 4.78
C ILE A 62 5.63 10.83 5.93
N PRO A 63 5.08 10.89 7.17
CA PRO A 63 5.82 11.45 8.29
C PRO A 63 7.15 10.73 8.56
N SER A 64 7.21 9.40 8.42
CA SER A 64 8.45 8.64 8.61
C SER A 64 9.51 8.93 7.55
N LEU A 65 9.09 9.23 6.31
CA LEU A 65 9.96 9.63 5.22
C LEU A 65 10.48 11.06 5.41
N LEU A 66 9.61 11.98 5.82
CA LEU A 66 9.97 13.38 6.06
C LEU A 66 10.84 13.56 7.32
N ASN A 67 10.78 12.62 8.26
CA ASN A 67 11.58 12.64 9.49
C ASN A 67 12.91 11.86 9.33
N VAL A 68 13.44 11.77 8.12
CA VAL A 68 14.79 11.24 7.87
C VAL A 68 15.78 12.39 7.94
N SER A 69 16.65 12.37 8.95
CA SER A 69 17.78 13.29 9.02
C SER A 69 18.88 12.83 8.06
N PRO A 70 19.54 13.74 7.32
CA PRO A 70 20.74 13.39 6.56
C PRO A 70 21.80 12.88 7.53
N ASP A 71 22.15 11.61 7.43
CA ASP A 71 23.27 11.02 8.14
C ASP A 71 24.39 10.83 7.13
N GLU A 72 25.46 11.60 7.28
CA GLU A 72 26.63 11.61 6.40
C GLU A 72 27.35 10.25 6.37
N ASN A 73 27.08 9.37 7.34
CA ASN A 73 27.65 8.02 7.43
C ASN A 73 26.64 6.92 7.07
N LEU A 74 25.45 7.26 6.56
CA LEU A 74 24.44 6.28 6.19
C LEU A 74 24.92 5.46 4.99
N THR A 75 25.29 4.21 5.26
CA THR A 75 25.62 3.22 4.23
C THR A 75 24.45 2.27 4.04
N LEU A 76 23.74 2.42 2.92
CA LEU A 76 22.66 1.51 2.53
C LEU A 76 23.17 0.47 1.52
N PRO A 77 22.63 -0.76 1.52
CA PRO A 77 22.90 -1.72 0.46
C PRO A 77 22.50 -1.15 -0.91
N THR A 78 23.25 -1.47 -1.97
CA THR A 78 22.93 -1.04 -3.35
C THR A 78 21.48 -1.35 -3.75
N ALA A 79 20.94 -2.48 -3.30
CA ALA A 79 19.55 -2.86 -3.54
C ALA A 79 18.53 -1.87 -2.95
N ALA A 80 18.83 -1.21 -1.82
CA ALA A 80 17.95 -0.23 -1.21
C ALA A 80 17.82 1.06 -2.04
N PHE A 81 18.89 1.46 -2.75
CA PHE A 81 18.86 2.61 -3.67
C PHE A 81 17.95 2.39 -4.88
N VAL A 82 17.62 1.14 -5.20
CA VAL A 82 16.65 0.81 -6.25
C VAL A 82 15.26 0.55 -5.66
N ALA A 83 15.20 -0.22 -4.58
CA ALA A 83 13.94 -0.65 -3.98
C ALA A 83 13.14 0.52 -3.38
N MET A 84 13.79 1.48 -2.72
CA MET A 84 13.09 2.62 -2.12
C MET A 84 12.40 3.51 -3.18
N PRO A 85 13.09 4.06 -4.20
CA PRO A 85 12.42 4.86 -5.22
C PRO A 85 11.36 4.06 -5.98
N ALA A 86 11.62 2.78 -6.26
CA ALA A 86 10.63 1.92 -6.91
C ALA A 86 9.36 1.77 -6.06
N HIS A 87 9.50 1.56 -4.73
CA HIS A 87 8.37 1.50 -3.82
C HIS A 87 7.59 2.82 -3.78
N GLU A 88 8.29 3.95 -3.69
CA GLU A 88 7.67 5.28 -3.64
C GLU A 88 6.84 5.57 -4.90
N VAL A 89 7.43 5.33 -6.08
CA VAL A 89 6.75 5.57 -7.36
C VAL A 89 5.58 4.62 -7.55
N ILE A 90 5.80 3.31 -7.42
CA ILE A 90 4.77 2.30 -7.64
C ILE A 90 3.67 2.44 -6.57
N GLY A 91 4.04 2.69 -5.32
CA GLY A 91 3.12 2.91 -4.20
C GLY A 91 2.26 4.15 -4.40
N THR A 92 2.84 5.26 -4.87
CA THR A 92 2.08 6.48 -5.18
C THR A 92 1.07 6.24 -6.30
N VAL A 93 1.51 5.61 -7.40
CA VAL A 93 0.63 5.25 -8.51
C VAL A 93 -0.49 4.30 -8.04
N ALA A 94 -0.14 3.26 -7.28
CA ALA A 94 -1.09 2.31 -6.71
C ALA A 94 -2.12 2.98 -5.81
N MET A 95 -1.68 3.91 -4.94
CA MET A 95 -2.56 4.64 -4.03
C MET A 95 -3.53 5.53 -4.79
N VAL A 96 -3.04 6.42 -5.65
CA VAL A 96 -3.89 7.37 -6.39
C VAL A 96 -4.88 6.61 -7.28
N PHE A 97 -4.38 5.62 -8.03
CA PHE A 97 -5.22 4.82 -8.91
C PHE A 97 -6.21 3.94 -8.13
N GLY A 98 -5.78 3.34 -7.01
CA GLY A 98 -6.63 2.54 -6.14
C GLY A 98 -7.77 3.36 -5.52
N VAL A 99 -7.49 4.58 -5.06
CA VAL A 99 -8.52 5.52 -4.59
C VAL A 99 -9.53 5.79 -5.70
N TYR A 100 -9.06 6.12 -6.91
CA TYR A 100 -9.95 6.33 -8.05
C TYR A 100 -10.83 5.10 -8.33
N VAL A 101 -10.27 3.89 -8.30
CA VAL A 101 -11.02 2.64 -8.47
C VAL A 101 -12.09 2.46 -7.38
N VAL A 102 -11.79 2.78 -6.12
CA VAL A 102 -12.74 2.71 -5.01
C VAL A 102 -13.87 3.74 -5.18
N LEU A 103 -13.56 4.97 -5.58
CA LEU A 103 -14.56 6.00 -5.85
C LEU A 103 -15.52 5.59 -6.98
N VAL A 104 -14.98 5.03 -8.06
CA VAL A 104 -15.76 4.49 -9.18
C VAL A 104 -16.60 3.28 -8.74
N GLY A 105 -16.00 2.34 -8.00
CA GLY A 105 -16.66 1.12 -7.51
C GLY A 105 -17.82 1.39 -6.55
N ASN A 106 -17.74 2.48 -5.78
CA ASN A 106 -18.83 2.97 -4.92
C ASN A 106 -19.82 3.88 -5.64
N LYS A 107 -19.63 4.14 -6.93
CA LYS A 107 -20.45 5.06 -7.76
C LYS A 107 -20.46 6.51 -7.24
N TRP A 108 -19.43 6.92 -6.50
CA TRP A 108 -19.30 8.28 -5.96
C TRP A 108 -18.90 9.31 -7.02
N LEU A 109 -18.35 8.85 -8.16
CA LEU A 109 -18.05 9.72 -9.30
C LEU A 109 -19.19 9.79 -10.32
N PRO A 110 -19.31 10.90 -11.08
CA PRO A 110 -20.28 11.01 -12.17
C PRO A 110 -20.03 9.94 -13.25
N GLN A 111 -21.08 9.54 -13.97
CA GLN A 111 -21.02 8.42 -14.93
C GLN A 111 -19.93 8.58 -16.00
N ARG A 112 -19.66 9.81 -16.47
CA ARG A 112 -18.60 10.10 -17.47
C ARG A 112 -17.17 9.77 -16.99
N TRP A 113 -16.96 9.61 -15.68
CA TRP A 113 -15.67 9.28 -15.06
C TRP A 113 -15.61 7.81 -14.61
N ARG A 114 -16.59 6.98 -14.98
CA ARG A 114 -16.61 5.56 -14.58
C ARG A 114 -16.01 4.69 -15.66
N PHE A 115 -15.55 3.50 -15.25
CA PHE A 115 -14.96 2.54 -16.17
C PHE A 115 -16.01 1.93 -17.09
N THR A 116 -15.62 1.67 -18.33
CA THR A 116 -16.34 0.75 -19.22
C THR A 116 -15.98 -0.71 -18.91
N ASN A 117 -14.73 -0.98 -18.53
CA ASN A 117 -14.24 -2.31 -18.17
C ASN A 117 -13.72 -2.38 -16.72
N TYR A 118 -14.65 -2.53 -15.75
CA TYR A 118 -14.31 -2.60 -14.32
C TYR A 118 -13.27 -3.68 -13.98
N LYS A 119 -13.37 -4.85 -14.62
CA LYS A 119 -12.52 -6.00 -14.29
C LYS A 119 -11.05 -5.74 -14.60
N LEU A 120 -10.75 -5.08 -15.71
CA LEU A 120 -9.38 -4.74 -16.08
C LEU A 120 -8.77 -3.76 -15.06
N PHE A 121 -9.44 -2.64 -14.80
CA PHE A 121 -8.92 -1.60 -13.91
C PHE A 121 -8.79 -2.09 -12.46
N MET A 122 -9.73 -2.90 -11.98
CA MET A 122 -9.62 -3.54 -10.66
C MET A 122 -8.41 -4.48 -10.57
N ARG A 123 -8.13 -5.27 -11.61
CA ARG A 123 -6.96 -6.17 -11.64
C ARG A 123 -5.65 -5.40 -11.69
N ILE A 124 -5.59 -4.32 -12.45
CA ILE A 124 -4.41 -3.44 -12.50
C ILE A 124 -4.17 -2.82 -11.12
N ALA A 125 -5.19 -2.27 -10.47
CA ALA A 125 -5.06 -1.68 -9.14
C ALA A 125 -4.59 -2.71 -8.11
N PHE A 126 -5.16 -3.91 -8.14
CA PHE A 126 -4.74 -5.01 -7.27
C PHE A 126 -3.28 -5.42 -7.51
N GLY A 127 -2.87 -5.57 -8.78
CA GLY A 127 -1.49 -5.90 -9.13
C GLY A 127 -0.49 -4.84 -8.68
N LEU A 128 -0.81 -3.56 -8.92
CA LEU A 128 0.00 -2.43 -8.45
C LEU A 128 0.13 -2.42 -6.92
N TYR A 129 -0.96 -2.69 -6.20
CA TYR A 129 -0.95 -2.73 -4.74
C TYR A 129 -0.07 -3.86 -4.20
N LEU A 130 -0.20 -5.07 -4.76
CA LEU A 130 0.65 -6.20 -4.35
C LEU A 130 2.13 -5.93 -4.66
N ALA A 131 2.43 -5.37 -5.84
CA ALA A 131 3.79 -4.99 -6.19
C ALA A 131 4.36 -3.96 -5.19
N ALA A 132 3.62 -2.89 -4.91
CA ALA A 132 4.02 -1.88 -3.92
C ALA A 132 4.26 -2.52 -2.54
N THR A 133 3.38 -3.40 -2.08
CA THR A 133 3.52 -4.07 -0.79
C THR A 133 4.77 -4.94 -0.73
N ILE A 134 5.00 -5.79 -1.74
CA ILE A 134 6.17 -6.69 -1.79
C ILE A 134 7.47 -5.89 -1.78
N ILE A 135 7.55 -4.84 -2.59
CA ILE A 135 8.73 -3.96 -2.62
C ILE A 135 8.90 -3.25 -1.27
N GLY A 136 7.80 -2.83 -0.63
CA GLY A 136 7.82 -2.21 0.70
C GLY A 136 8.36 -3.14 1.79
N VAL A 137 7.99 -4.43 1.75
CA VAL A 137 8.59 -5.45 2.64
C VAL A 137 10.09 -5.57 2.36
N ALA A 138 10.51 -5.61 1.09
CA ALA A 138 11.92 -5.66 0.73
C ALA A 138 12.69 -4.43 1.23
N VAL A 139 12.12 -3.23 1.11
CA VAL A 139 12.68 -1.98 1.65
C VAL A 139 12.88 -2.08 3.16
N TYR A 140 11.86 -2.53 3.90
CA TYR A 140 11.95 -2.69 5.34
C TYR A 140 13.10 -3.64 5.73
N VAL A 141 13.17 -4.81 5.09
CA VAL A 141 14.23 -5.81 5.37
C VAL A 141 15.60 -5.24 5.04
N LEU A 142 15.80 -4.70 3.84
CA LEU A 142 17.11 -4.18 3.39
C LEU A 142 17.68 -3.07 4.28
N ILE A 143 16.83 -2.30 4.97
CA ILE A 143 17.25 -1.13 5.75
C ILE A 143 17.31 -1.43 7.25
N HIS A 144 16.48 -2.37 7.75
CA HIS A 144 16.30 -2.54 9.20
C HIS A 144 16.80 -3.86 9.77
N THR A 145 17.09 -4.86 8.95
CA THR A 145 17.70 -6.13 9.40
C THR A 145 19.17 -6.17 8.99
#